data_AF-A0A7X9DJ72-F1
#
_entry.id   AF-A0A7X9DJ72-F1
#
_cell.length_a   1.000
_cell.length_b   1.000
_cell.length_c   1.000
_cell.angle_alpha   90.00
_cell.angle_beta   90.00
_cell.angle_gamma   90.00
#
_symmetry.space_group_name_H-M   'P 1'
#
loop_
_entity.id
_entity.type
_entity.pdbx_description
1 polymer ?
#
loop_
_entity_poly.entity_id
_entity_poly.type
_entity_poly.pdbx_seq_one_letter_code
_entity_poly.pdbx_strand_id
1 'polypeptide(L)'
;MKKAGIFISVIVIVALFNGGFGQPSKYEGKIVKKIEFSGLLDVDEEDLLDVMTTEVGYPLRAVEIREDIKKIFKTGKFENIIVETEEYQDGVAVRFVCTERPA
;
A
#
# COMPACT_ATOMS: atom_id res chain seq x y z
N MET A 1 -2.85 56.75 -19.52
CA MET A 1 -1.47 56.74 -19.01
C MET A 1 -1.46 56.16 -17.60
N LYS A 2 -0.88 54.95 -17.43
CA LYS A 2 0.07 54.54 -16.37
C LYS A 2 -0.26 55.00 -14.92
N LYS A 3 -0.45 54.17 -13.89
CA LYS A 3 -0.16 52.75 -13.64
C LYS A 3 -1.16 52.26 -12.58
N ALA A 4 -1.92 51.20 -12.84
CA ALA A 4 -2.64 50.49 -11.80
C ALA A 4 -1.65 49.55 -11.11
N GLY A 5 -1.37 49.81 -9.84
CA GLY A 5 -0.44 49.05 -9.02
C GLY A 5 -0.84 47.58 -8.99
N ILE A 6 0.07 46.74 -9.44
CA ILE A 6 -0.02 45.29 -9.35
C ILE A 6 0.10 44.93 -7.87
N PHE A 7 -1.04 44.73 -7.20
CA PHE A 7 -1.07 43.99 -5.95
C PHE A 7 -1.01 42.50 -6.31
N ILE A 8 0.20 42.01 -6.57
CA ILE A 8 0.49 40.57 -6.49
C ILE A 8 0.28 40.20 -5.03
N SER A 9 -0.97 39.86 -4.69
CA SER A 9 -1.25 39.11 -3.49
C SER A 9 -0.66 37.73 -3.74
N VAL A 10 0.44 37.46 -3.05
CA VAL A 10 1.12 36.17 -2.97
C VAL A 10 0.13 35.18 -2.35
N ILE A 11 -0.78 34.65 -3.16
CA ILE A 11 -1.53 33.45 -2.82
C ILE A 11 -0.57 32.29 -3.07
N VAL A 12 0.24 32.04 -2.04
CA VAL A 12 0.63 30.71 -1.56
C VAL A 12 0.77 29.68 -2.69
N ILE A 13 1.95 29.69 -3.32
CA ILE A 13 2.46 28.54 -4.10
C ILE A 13 2.89 27.47 -3.08
N VAL A 14 1.93 26.90 -2.35
CA VAL A 14 2.13 25.70 -1.49
C VAL A 14 1.20 24.58 -1.96
N ALA A 15 1.02 24.50 -3.29
CA ALA A 15 0.26 23.41 -3.92
C ALA A 15 1.13 22.55 -4.86
N LEU A 16 2.43 22.85 -5.00
CA LEU A 16 3.34 22.10 -5.88
C LEU A 16 4.16 21.03 -5.13
N PHE A 17 4.01 20.91 -3.80
CA PHE A 17 4.65 19.88 -2.97
C PHE A 17 3.70 18.77 -2.50
N ASN A 18 2.48 18.67 -3.04
CA ASN A 18 1.55 17.57 -2.75
C ASN A 18 1.77 16.35 -3.68
N GLY A 19 2.96 16.19 -4.23
CA GLY A 19 3.31 15.05 -5.08
C GLY A 19 3.66 13.83 -4.24
N GLY A 20 2.66 13.01 -3.88
CA GLY A 20 2.88 11.57 -3.67
C GLY A 20 2.66 10.98 -2.27
N PHE A 21 2.25 11.76 -1.26
CA PHE A 21 1.81 11.17 0.00
C PHE A 21 0.42 10.56 -0.18
N GLY A 22 0.37 9.30 -0.62
CA GLY A 22 -0.87 8.53 -0.69
C GLY A 22 -1.53 8.55 0.69
N GLN A 23 -2.77 9.05 0.75
CA GLN A 23 -3.49 9.16 2.02
C GLN A 23 -3.52 7.78 2.71
N PRO A 24 -3.23 7.72 4.02
CA PRO A 24 -3.34 6.48 4.77
C PRO A 24 -4.73 5.88 4.61
N SER A 25 -4.78 4.55 4.56
CA SER A 25 -6.03 3.82 4.51
C SER A 25 -6.88 4.14 5.75
N LYS A 26 -8.21 4.04 5.66
CA LYS A 26 -9.10 4.05 6.85
C LYS A 26 -8.78 2.93 7.85
N TYR A 27 -7.96 1.96 7.44
CA TYR A 27 -7.49 0.82 8.22
C TYR A 27 -6.12 1.06 8.88
N GLU A 28 -5.45 2.19 8.62
CA GLU A 28 -4.13 2.50 9.19
C GLU A 28 -4.15 2.37 10.72
N GLY A 29 -3.19 1.62 11.28
CA GLY A 29 -3.06 1.40 12.71
C GLY A 29 -3.99 0.33 13.31
N LYS A 30 -4.97 -0.20 12.58
CA LYS A 30 -5.75 -1.36 13.05
C LYS A 30 -4.87 -2.61 13.11
N ILE A 31 -5.11 -3.49 14.08
CA ILE A 31 -4.35 -4.74 14.21
C ILE A 31 -4.68 -5.67 13.05
N VAL A 32 -3.65 -6.20 12.39
CA VAL A 32 -3.79 -7.27 11.40
C VAL A 32 -4.15 -8.55 12.14
N LYS A 33 -5.35 -9.07 11.87
CA LYS A 33 -5.87 -10.29 12.50
C LYS A 33 -5.72 -11.51 11.61
N LYS A 34 -5.56 -11.28 10.30
CA LYS A 34 -5.41 -12.32 9.31
C LYS A 34 -4.65 -11.78 8.10
N ILE A 35 -3.76 -12.59 7.56
CA ILE A 35 -3.17 -12.41 6.23
C ILE A 35 -3.60 -13.62 5.40
N GLU A 36 -3.97 -13.41 4.15
CA GLU A 36 -4.36 -14.46 3.22
C GLU A 36 -3.74 -14.19 1.85
N PHE A 37 -3.43 -15.27 1.12
CA PHE A 37 -3.06 -15.20 -0.28
C PHE A 37 -4.10 -15.93 -1.14
N SER A 38 -4.31 -15.42 -2.35
CA SER A 38 -5.18 -16.06 -3.34
C SER A 38 -4.56 -15.95 -4.73
N GLY A 39 -4.85 -16.93 -5.59
CA GLY A 39 -4.27 -16.98 -6.95
C GLY A 39 -2.82 -17.50 -7.00
N LEU A 40 -2.34 -18.12 -5.92
CA LEU A 40 -1.07 -18.87 -5.94
C LEU A 40 -1.27 -20.21 -6.68
N LEU A 41 -0.26 -20.61 -7.44
CA LEU A 41 -0.21 -21.87 -8.21
C LEU A 41 1.00 -22.69 -7.79
N ASP A 42 2.20 -22.12 -7.92
CA ASP A 42 3.48 -22.81 -7.64
C ASP A 42 4.28 -22.17 -6.50
N VAL A 43 3.86 -21.00 -5.97
CA VAL A 43 4.51 -20.33 -4.85
C VAL A 43 3.86 -20.71 -3.53
N ASP A 44 4.67 -21.05 -2.52
CA ASP A 44 4.19 -21.31 -1.16
C ASP A 44 3.84 -20.00 -0.43
N GLU A 45 2.75 -20.01 0.33
CA GLU A 45 2.32 -18.88 1.16
C GLU A 45 3.36 -18.57 2.26
N GLU A 46 3.99 -19.59 2.84
CA GLU A 46 4.99 -19.40 3.91
C GLU A 46 6.21 -18.63 3.39
N ASP A 47 6.67 -18.93 2.17
CA ASP A 47 7.77 -18.21 1.52
C ASP A 47 7.45 -16.71 1.32
N LEU A 48 6.17 -16.39 1.07
CA LEU A 48 5.73 -15.00 0.90
C LEU A 48 5.68 -14.28 2.24
N LEU A 49 5.15 -14.93 3.28
CA LEU A 49 5.11 -14.39 4.64
C LEU A 49 6.52 -14.08 5.15
N ASP A 50 7.49 -14.95 4.91
CA ASP A 50 8.90 -14.77 5.33
C ASP A 50 9.58 -13.56 4.68
N VAL A 51 9.15 -13.17 3.48
CA VAL A 51 9.70 -12.02 2.75
C VAL A 51 9.05 -10.71 3.19
N MET A 52 7.83 -10.77 3.71
CA MET A 52 7.03 -9.60 4.09
C MET A 52 7.46 -8.96 5.42
N THR A 53 6.88 -7.81 5.71
CA THR A 53 7.02 -7.05 6.97
C THR A 53 5.71 -7.00 7.73
N THR A 54 4.59 -6.90 7.00
CA THR A 54 3.25 -6.95 7.59
C THR A 54 3.04 -8.32 8.21
N GLU A 55 2.66 -8.35 9.48
CA GLU A 55 2.55 -9.58 10.27
C GLU A 55 1.26 -9.55 11.11
N VAL A 56 0.67 -10.74 11.31
CA VAL A 56 -0.49 -10.89 12.19
C VAL A 56 -0.13 -10.51 13.63
N GLY A 57 -1.02 -9.77 14.29
CA GLY A 57 -0.82 -9.27 15.65
C GLY A 57 -0.22 -7.87 15.71
N TYR A 58 0.27 -7.33 14.59
CA TYR A 58 0.86 -5.99 14.53
C TYR A 58 -0.06 -4.97 13.83
N PRO A 59 0.12 -3.66 14.07
CA PRO A 59 -0.66 -2.63 13.40
C PRO A 59 -0.40 -2.59 11.90
N LEU A 60 -1.47 -2.50 11.10
CA LEU A 60 -1.38 -2.28 9.66
C LEU A 60 -0.75 -0.91 9.37
N ARG A 61 0.34 -0.89 8.60
CA ARG A 61 0.93 0.35 8.09
C ARG A 61 0.92 0.33 6.57
N ALA A 62 0.31 1.34 5.94
CA ALA A 62 0.26 1.43 4.48
C ALA A 62 1.65 1.52 3.83
N VAL A 63 2.66 2.01 4.56
CA VAL A 63 4.06 2.02 4.08
C VAL A 63 4.59 0.59 3.97
N GLU A 64 4.33 -0.27 4.95
CA GLU A 64 4.76 -1.67 4.90
C GLU A 64 4.05 -2.45 3.80
N ILE A 65 2.74 -2.28 3.63
CA ILE A 65 2.01 -2.94 2.53
C ILE A 65 2.64 -2.61 1.17
N ARG A 66 3.05 -1.35 0.95
CA ARG A 66 3.73 -0.95 -0.29
C ARG A 66 5.11 -1.59 -0.42
N GLU A 67 5.86 -1.70 0.67
CA GLU A 67 7.16 -2.37 0.65
C GLU A 67 7.02 -3.88 0.45
N ASP A 68 6.03 -4.50 1.06
CA ASP A 68 5.73 -5.93 0.95
C ASP A 68 5.36 -6.29 -0.49
N ILE A 69 4.49 -5.51 -1.14
CA ILE A 69 4.21 -5.65 -2.58
C ILE A 69 5.52 -5.61 -3.39
N LYS A 70 6.42 -4.64 -3.13
CA LYS A 70 7.70 -4.55 -3.83
C LYS A 70 8.59 -5.76 -3.57
N LYS A 71 8.67 -6.24 -2.33
CA LYS A 71 9.49 -7.41 -1.97
C LYS A 71 8.97 -8.67 -2.63
N ILE A 72 7.65 -8.89 -2.63
CA ILE A 72 7.02 -10.02 -3.31
C ILE A 72 7.26 -9.91 -4.83
N PHE A 73 7.11 -8.74 -5.44
CA PHE A 73 7.43 -8.57 -6.87
C PHE A 73 8.90 -8.88 -7.21
N LYS A 74 9.83 -8.58 -6.30
CA LYS A 74 11.27 -8.86 -6.49
C LYS A 74 11.60 -10.36 -6.54
N THR A 75 10.69 -11.23 -6.11
CA THR A 75 10.85 -12.69 -6.32
C THR A 75 10.81 -13.07 -7.81
N GLY A 76 10.27 -12.18 -8.66
CA GLY A 76 10.13 -12.40 -10.10
C GLY A 76 9.00 -13.37 -10.48
N LYS A 77 8.19 -13.81 -9.51
CA LYS A 77 7.15 -14.83 -9.72
C LYS A 77 5.80 -14.29 -10.14
N PHE A 78 5.54 -13.00 -9.94
CA PHE A 78 4.21 -12.42 -10.13
C PHE A 78 4.15 -11.42 -11.29
N GLU A 79 3.04 -11.45 -12.02
CA GLU A 79 2.66 -10.45 -13.01
C GLU A 79 1.91 -9.29 -12.33
N ASN A 80 1.01 -9.62 -11.41
CA ASN A 80 0.16 -8.65 -10.73
C ASN A 80 -0.07 -9.05 -9.26
N ILE A 81 -0.20 -8.04 -8.39
CA ILE A 81 -0.55 -8.21 -6.97
C ILE A 81 -1.52 -7.08 -6.60
N ILE A 82 -2.70 -7.45 -6.14
CA ILE A 82 -3.70 -6.53 -5.59
C ILE A 82 -3.83 -6.82 -4.11
N VAL A 83 -3.86 -5.77 -3.28
CA VAL A 83 -4.07 -5.92 -1.84
C VAL A 83 -5.46 -5.42 -1.50
N GLU A 84 -6.23 -6.31 -0.90
CA GLU A 84 -7.55 -6.02 -0.36
C GLU A 84 -7.46 -5.99 1.16
N THR A 85 -8.21 -5.09 1.78
CA THR A 85 -8.27 -5.00 3.24
C THR A 85 -9.72 -4.81 3.66
N GLU A 86 -10.17 -5.62 4.60
CA GLU A 86 -11.51 -5.55 5.14
C GLU A 86 -11.50 -5.60 6.67
N GLU A 87 -12.60 -5.17 7.28
CA GLU A 87 -12.76 -5.32 8.73
C GLU A 87 -12.92 -6.79 9.07
N TYR A 88 -12.16 -7.26 10.05
CA TYR A 88 -12.21 -8.65 10.49
C TYR A 88 -12.03 -8.69 12.00
N GLN A 89 -13.08 -9.17 12.69
CA GLN A 89 -13.16 -9.14 14.16
C GLN A 89 -12.94 -7.71 14.70
N ASP A 90 -12.05 -7.55 15.67
CA ASP A 90 -11.62 -6.28 16.25
C ASP A 90 -10.44 -5.63 15.50
N GLY A 91 -10.10 -6.12 14.30
CA GLY A 91 -9.01 -5.62 13.47
C GLY A 91 -9.32 -5.71 11.99
N VAL A 92 -8.33 -6.14 11.20
CA VAL A 92 -8.44 -6.25 9.74
C VAL A 92 -7.90 -7.57 9.21
N ALA A 93 -8.49 -8.03 8.12
CA ALA A 93 -7.91 -9.07 7.27
C ALA A 93 -7.27 -8.39 6.05
N VAL A 94 -6.06 -8.81 5.72
CA VAL A 94 -5.32 -8.34 4.54
C VAL A 94 -5.18 -9.51 3.57
N ARG A 95 -5.72 -9.36 2.36
CA ARG A 95 -5.64 -10.40 1.33
C ARG A 95 -4.80 -9.93 0.15
N PHE A 96 -3.77 -10.70 -0.18
CA PHE A 96 -2.95 -10.52 -1.37
C PHE A 96 -3.52 -11.38 -2.50
N VAL A 97 -4.18 -10.73 -3.46
CA VAL A 97 -4.70 -11.36 -4.67
C VAL A 97 -3.60 -11.33 -5.72
N CYS A 98 -2.98 -12.49 -5.95
CA CYS A 98 -1.79 -12.64 -6.76
C CYS A 98 -2.14 -13.21 -8.14
N THR A 99 -1.38 -12.83 -9.15
CA THR A 99 -1.36 -13.46 -10.46
C THR A 99 0.07 -13.87 -10.76
N GLU A 100 0.35 -15.16 -10.68
CA GLU A 100 1.66 -15.72 -10.99
C GLU A 100 1.97 -15.62 -12.49
N ARG A 101 3.24 -15.47 -12.82
CA ARG A 101 3.72 -15.54 -14.20
C ARG A 101 3.66 -16.98 -14.67
N PRO A 102 3.28 -17.22 -15.94
CA PRO A 102 3.49 -18.52 -16.57
C PRO A 102 4.97 -18.92 -16.50
N ALA A 103 5.21 -20.21 -16.25
CA ALA A 103 6.55 -20.81 -16.28
C ALA A 103 7.18 -20.82 -17.69
#